data_AF-A0A2V9W9V2-F1
#
_entry.id   AF-A0A2V9W9V2-F1
#
_cell.length_a   1.000
_cell.length_b   1.000
_cell.length_c   1.000
_cell.angle_alpha   90.00
_cell.angle_beta   90.00
_cell.angle_gamma   90.00
#
_symmetry.space_group_name_H-M   'P 1'
#
loop_
_entity.id
_entity.type
_entity.pdbx_description
1 polymer ?
#
loop_
_entity_poly.entity_id
_entity_poly.type
_entity_poly.pdbx_seq_one_letter_code
_entity_poly.pdbx_strand_id
1 'polypeptide(L)'
;MYYTDLMKTLTVRLPEPLVADIEEESRGRKISKSDVVRERLQLAPRLRRQRIASFNAIADLVGSVDGLPSDLTGRKRAYLRATGYGQKRSR
;
A
#
# COMPACT_ATOMS: atom_id res chain seq x y z
N MET A 1 -28.97 15.14 -18.34
CA MET A 1 -27.91 15.55 -19.29
C MET A 1 -26.60 15.56 -18.52
N TYR A 2 -25.84 14.46 -18.50
CA TYR A 2 -24.60 14.36 -17.72
C TYR A 2 -23.64 13.37 -18.38
N TYR A 3 -22.49 13.85 -18.86
CA TYR A 3 -21.15 13.39 -18.50
C TYR A 3 -20.15 13.95 -19.53
N THR A 4 -19.59 15.13 -19.25
CA THR A 4 -18.30 15.54 -19.83
C THR A 4 -17.29 15.54 -18.71
N ASP A 5 -17.01 14.35 -18.17
CA ASP A 5 -15.73 14.17 -17.50
C ASP A 5 -14.67 14.26 -18.62
N LEU A 6 -13.90 15.36 -18.63
CA LEU A 6 -12.89 15.58 -19.66
C LEU A 6 -11.82 14.51 -19.49
N MET A 7 -11.88 13.45 -20.30
CA MET A 7 -10.91 12.36 -20.23
C MET A 7 -9.51 12.90 -20.50
N LYS A 8 -8.65 12.89 -19.47
CA LYS A 8 -7.24 13.27 -19.61
C LYS A 8 -6.49 12.11 -20.28
N THR A 9 -5.93 12.38 -21.45
CA THR A 9 -5.13 11.40 -22.20
C THR A 9 -3.64 11.57 -21.87
N LEU A 10 -2.96 10.46 -21.63
CA LEU A 10 -1.52 10.40 -21.38
C LEU A 10 -0.91 9.33 -22.28
N THR A 11 0.24 9.62 -22.89
CA THR A 11 1.00 8.66 -23.69
C THR A 11 2.30 8.33 -22.99
N VAL A 12 2.53 7.06 -22.73
CA VAL A 12 3.72 6.56 -22.02
C VAL A 12 4.26 5.33 -22.74
N ARG A 13 5.59 5.19 -22.74
CA ARG A 13 6.25 3.97 -23.21
C ARG A 13 6.27 2.96 -22.08
N LEU A 14 5.82 1.74 -22.37
CA LEU A 14 5.79 0.64 -21.42
C LEU A 14 6.74 -0.46 -21.86
N PRO A 15 7.43 -1.13 -20.92
CA PRO A 15 8.13 -2.39 -21.19
C PRO A 15 7.18 -3.45 -21.79
N GLU A 16 7.70 -4.23 -22.73
CA GLU A 16 6.94 -5.28 -23.43
C GLU A 16 6.23 -6.26 -22.48
N PRO A 17 6.84 -6.74 -21.37
CA PRO A 17 6.17 -7.65 -20.45
C PRO A 17 4.91 -7.03 -19.83
N LEU A 18 4.93 -5.74 -19.51
CA LEU A 18 3.77 -5.05 -18.94
C LEU A 18 2.65 -4.87 -19.96
N VAL A 19 2.99 -4.71 -21.24
CA VAL A 19 1.99 -4.66 -22.31
C VAL A 19 1.30 -6.01 -22.43
N ALA A 20 2.07 -7.11 -22.47
CA ALA A 20 1.54 -8.47 -22.53
C ALA A 20 0.56 -8.78 -21.38
N ASP A 21 0.94 -8.43 -20.14
CA ASP A 21 0.08 -8.62 -18.96
C ASP A 21 -1.25 -7.84 -19.08
N ILE A 22 -1.20 -6.60 -19.58
CA ILE A 22 -2.40 -5.77 -19.78
C ILE A 22 -3.28 -6.36 -20.88
N GLU A 23 -2.69 -6.89 -21.95
CA GLU A 23 -3.44 -7.55 -23.02
C GLU A 23 -4.12 -8.82 -22.56
N GLU A 24 -3.43 -9.66 -21.79
CA GLU A 24 -3.98 -10.88 -21.23
C GLU A 24 -5.17 -10.56 -20.31
N GLU A 25 -5.01 -9.58 -19.41
CA GLU A 25 -6.10 -9.16 -18.53
C GLU A 25 -7.28 -8.58 -19.32
N SER A 26 -7.00 -7.74 -20.33
CA SER A 26 -8.02 -7.17 -21.22
C SER A 26 -8.82 -8.26 -21.92
N ARG A 27 -8.16 -9.31 -22.43
CA ARG A 27 -8.81 -10.46 -23.06
C ARG A 27 -9.60 -11.31 -22.05
N GLY A 28 -9.01 -11.59 -20.88
CA GLY A 28 -9.65 -12.39 -19.83
C GLY A 28 -10.91 -11.73 -19.26
N ARG A 29 -10.87 -10.40 -19.09
CA ARG A 29 -11.99 -9.61 -18.53
C ARG A 29 -12.92 -9.00 -19.58
N LYS A 30 -12.57 -9.07 -20.87
CA LYS A 30 -13.30 -8.47 -22.00
C LYS A 30 -13.54 -6.96 -21.86
N ILE A 31 -12.56 -6.24 -21.32
CA ILE A 31 -12.58 -4.77 -21.17
C ILE A 31 -11.43 -4.15 -21.95
N SER A 32 -11.49 -2.86 -22.25
CA SER A 32 -10.43 -2.22 -23.04
C SER A 32 -9.11 -2.16 -22.26
N LYS A 33 -7.97 -2.20 -22.96
CA LYS A 33 -6.64 -2.01 -22.35
C LYS A 33 -6.56 -0.71 -21.54
N SER A 34 -7.18 0.36 -22.05
CA SER A 34 -7.27 1.65 -21.38
C SER A 34 -8.10 1.60 -20.10
N ASP A 35 -9.15 0.79 -20.04
CA ASP A 35 -9.95 0.61 -18.82
C ASP A 35 -9.16 -0.17 -17.76
N VAL A 36 -8.45 -1.24 -18.15
CA VAL A 36 -7.52 -1.97 -17.27
C VAL A 36 -6.50 -1.00 -16.67
N VAL A 37 -5.85 -0.19 -17.51
CA VAL A 37 -4.85 0.79 -17.09
C VAL A 37 -5.47 1.83 -16.17
N ARG A 38 -6.65 2.36 -16.51
CA ARG A 38 -7.35 3.37 -15.70
C ARG A 38 -7.73 2.83 -14.33
N GLU A 39 -8.27 1.61 -14.24
CA GLU A 39 -8.60 0.96 -12.97
C GLU A 39 -7.37 0.78 -12.09
N ARG A 40 -6.29 0.20 -12.64
CA ARG A 40 -5.02 0.01 -11.91
C ARG A 40 -4.44 1.34 -11.44
N LEU A 41 -4.47 2.38 -12.28
CA LEU A 41 -4.02 3.73 -11.93
C LEU A 41 -4.93 4.43 -10.90
N GLN A 42 -6.21 4.10 -10.81
CA GLN A 42 -7.09 4.60 -9.76
C GLN A 42 -6.89 3.89 -8.42
N LEU A 43 -6.56 2.59 -8.45
CA LEU A 43 -6.31 1.78 -7.27
C LEU A 43 -5.00 2.16 -6.58
N ALA A 44 -3.92 2.43 -7.32
CA ALA A 44 -2.63 2.77 -6.73
C ALA A 44 -2.65 4.02 -5.80
N PRO A 45 -3.27 5.16 -6.18
CA PRO A 45 -3.47 6.31 -5.30
C PRO A 45 -4.44 6.03 -4.15
N ARG A 46 -5.42 5.13 -4.31
CA ARG A 46 -6.32 4.74 -3.23
C ARG A 46 -5.57 3.96 -2.15
N LEU A 47 -4.76 2.96 -2.54
CA LEU A 47 -3.91 2.20 -1.62
C LEU A 47 -2.88 3.09 -0.93
N ARG A 48 -2.24 4.01 -1.67
CA ARG A 48 -1.31 4.99 -1.07
C ARG A 48 -2.02 5.91 -0.08
N ARG A 49 -3.18 6.46 -0.42
CA ARG A 49 -3.97 7.31 0.47
C ARG A 49 -4.43 6.56 1.72
N GLN A 50 -4.86 5.31 1.58
CA GLN A 50 -5.22 4.46 2.71
C GLN A 50 -4.02 4.24 3.64
N ARG A 51 -2.85 3.91 3.09
CA ARG A 51 -1.62 3.77 3.88
C ARG A 51 -1.22 5.05 4.60
N ILE A 52 -1.32 6.21 3.94
CA ILE A 52 -1.05 7.51 4.55
C ILE A 52 -2.07 7.81 5.65
N ALA A 53 -3.35 7.53 5.44
CA ALA A 53 -4.38 7.73 6.46
C ALA A 53 -4.14 6.84 7.70
N SER A 54 -3.78 5.57 7.51
CA SER A 54 -3.41 4.67 8.62
C SER A 54 -2.17 5.14 9.37
N PHE A 55 -1.17 5.69 8.66
CA PHE A 55 0.00 6.28 9.31
C PHE A 55 -0.35 7.56 10.07
N ASN A 56 -1.14 8.45 9.47
CA ASN A 56 -1.58 9.68 10.12
C ASN A 56 -2.40 9.43 11.38
N ALA A 57 -3.17 8.34 11.43
CA ALA A 57 -3.94 7.94 12.61
C ALA A 57 -3.09 7.55 13.82
N ILE A 58 -1.78 7.31 13.64
CA ILE A 58 -0.84 7.00 14.72
C ILE A 58 0.32 8.00 14.79
N ALA A 59 0.28 9.08 13.99
CA ALA A 59 1.43 9.97 13.82
C ALA A 59 1.76 10.73 15.12
N ASP A 60 0.76 11.03 15.94
CA ASP A 60 0.89 11.60 17.28
C ASP A 60 1.61 10.68 18.26
N LEU A 61 1.53 9.36 18.05
CA LEU A 61 2.22 8.37 18.87
C LEU A 61 3.70 8.21 18.50
N VAL A 62 4.10 8.62 17.29
CA VAL A 62 5.48 8.48 16.82
C VAL A 62 6.40 9.38 17.64
N GLY A 63 7.33 8.78 18.38
CA GLY A 63 8.26 9.51 19.25
C GLY A 63 7.67 9.91 20.61
N SER A 64 6.48 9.44 20.96
CA SER A 64 5.86 9.70 22.27
C SER A 64 6.52 8.95 23.44
N VAL A 65 7.45 8.02 23.16
CA VAL A 65 8.13 7.22 24.18
C VAL A 65 9.63 7.54 24.18
N ASP A 66 10.07 8.16 25.27
CA ASP A 66 11.48 8.50 25.51
C ASP A 66 12.25 7.37 26.22
N GLY A 67 13.59 7.48 26.21
CA GLY A 67 14.47 6.63 27.00
C GLY A 67 14.65 5.19 26.49
N LEU A 68 14.19 4.92 25.27
CA LEU A 68 14.28 3.60 24.65
C LEU A 68 15.65 3.36 23.98
N PRO A 69 16.16 2.12 24.00
CA PRO A 69 17.38 1.77 23.27
C PRO A 69 17.22 1.98 21.75
N SER A 70 18.26 2.51 21.10
CA SER A 70 18.25 2.74 19.64
C SER A 70 18.26 1.44 18.82
N ASP A 71 18.61 0.32 19.44
CA ASP A 71 18.73 -1.00 18.82
C ASP A 71 17.46 -1.86 18.94
N LEU A 72 16.32 -1.28 19.37
CA LEU A 72 15.05 -1.99 19.54
C LEU A 72 14.61 -2.76 18.29
N THR A 73 14.81 -2.19 17.09
CA THR A 73 14.48 -2.86 15.83
C THR A 73 15.37 -4.09 15.61
N GLY A 74 16.68 -3.96 15.87
CA GLY A 74 17.66 -5.02 15.66
C GLY A 74 17.62 -6.13 16.70
N ARG A 75 17.27 -5.81 17.95
CA ARG A 75 17.24 -6.77 19.08
C ARG A 75 15.83 -7.02 19.63
N LYS A 76 14.79 -6.75 18.83
CA LYS A 76 13.37 -6.89 19.19
C LYS A 76 13.06 -8.18 19.97
N ARG A 77 13.57 -9.33 19.52
CA ARG A 77 13.27 -10.63 20.15
C ARG A 77 13.84 -10.75 21.56
N ALA A 78 15.02 -10.17 21.82
CA ALA A 78 15.65 -10.18 23.13
C ALA A 78 14.86 -9.31 24.11
N TYR A 79 14.52 -8.08 23.70
CA TYR A 79 13.73 -7.16 24.54
C TYR A 79 12.32 -7.69 24.81
N LEU A 80 11.61 -8.24 23.81
CA LEU A 80 10.28 -8.83 24.04
C LEU A 80 10.33 -10.02 25.02
N ARG A 81 11.37 -10.86 24.95
CA ARG A 81 11.55 -11.94 25.92
C ARG A 81 11.82 -11.42 27.33
N ALA A 82 12.67 -10.39 27.45
CA ALA A 82 13.00 -9.78 28.73
C ALA A 82 11.79 -9.13 29.41
N THR A 83 10.84 -8.57 28.65
CA THR A 83 9.60 -8.02 29.20
C THR A 83 8.52 -9.07 29.49
N GLY A 84 8.82 -10.36 29.29
CA GLY A 84 7.85 -11.45 29.50
C GLY A 84 6.77 -11.54 28.43
N TYR A 85 6.93 -10.83 27.30
CA TYR A 85 5.97 -10.86 26.20
C TYR A 85 5.87 -12.28 25.60
N GLY A 86 4.65 -12.77 25.43
CA GLY A 86 4.38 -14.11 24.91
C GLY A 86 4.42 -15.25 25.94
N GLN A 87 4.67 -14.95 27.22
CA GLN A 87 4.48 -15.92 28.29
C GLN A 87 2.98 -16.14 28.56
N LYS A 88 2.56 -17.41 28.66
CA LYS A 88 1.18 -17.76 29.01
C LYS A 88 0.95 -17.41 30.48
N ARG A 89 0.09 -16.43 30.77
CA ARG A 89 -0.31 -16.13 32.15
C ARG A 89 -1.09 -17.32 32.69
N SER A 90 -0.58 -17.96 33.73
CA SER A 90 -1.36 -18.91 34.53
C SER A 90 -2.51 -18.15 35.18
N ARG A 91 -3.74 -18.58 34.91
CA ARG A 91 -4.96 -18.02 35.47
C ARG A 91 -5.16 -18.52 36.89
#